data_AF-A0A0N0PAA8-F1
#
_entry.id   AF-A0A0N0PAA8-F1
#
_cell.length_a   1.000
_cell.length_b   1.000
_cell.length_c   1.000
_cell.angle_alpha   90.00
_cell.angle_beta   90.00
_cell.angle_gamma   90.00
#
_symmetry.space_group_name_H-M   'P 1'
#
loop_
_entity.id
_entity.type
_entity.pdbx_description
1 polymer ?
#
loop_
_entity_poly.entity_id
_entity_poly.type
_entity_poly.pdbx_seq_one_letter_code
_entity_poly.pdbx_strand_id
1 'polypeptide(L)'
;MASLSSSVLALACETPSKLVCISLMGSSKEWSVAMPDTEEILCVSATSALVACATDARLLRLFTTMGTQRQVISLPGPAVALSGFNTTVMAVYHSTDPGISDQHLAMDIIALNGRQVRSKTVHLPLTPGCKLAWLGCTDVGSPCTYDTAGILRLYDIASGIWMPICDTTAHSKGASDTWFIVSISEPTQTVRVILCRGTSYPLTVPRPIVTEIPLQIPLCELDNEKSQYEEQLVRWAHTTADVDVKTARETALKLFAVCITSGARGMEVSFVLKTSFIKGFSTALSVFTERFILFSAVVAFVVMGGYIRAEITFSLVQYFNLLQLACNILFPMALSFLAEAMVSVRRLETLSCLHVFNLKIRILFKI
;
A
#
# COMPACT_ATOMS: atom_id res chain seq x y z
N MET A 1 11.83 23.23 -11.86
CA MET A 1 11.53 22.07 -10.99
C MET A 1 12.75 21.17 -10.86
N ALA A 2 12.83 20.38 -9.78
CA ALA A 2 13.92 19.41 -9.57
C ALA A 2 13.41 18.16 -8.85
N SER A 3 14.04 17.02 -9.11
CA SER A 3 13.81 15.77 -8.38
C SER A 3 15.12 14.98 -8.28
N LEU A 4 15.37 14.37 -7.13
CA LEU A 4 16.62 13.70 -6.80
C LEU A 4 16.35 12.24 -6.43
N SER A 5 17.16 11.34 -6.96
CA SER A 5 17.23 9.94 -6.53
C SER A 5 18.66 9.54 -6.18
N SER A 6 18.86 8.27 -5.79
CA SER A 6 20.21 7.72 -5.59
C SER A 6 21.03 7.62 -6.88
N SER A 7 20.39 7.66 -8.05
CA SER A 7 21.05 7.42 -9.34
C SER A 7 21.08 8.63 -10.27
N VAL A 8 20.17 9.60 -10.12
CA VAL A 8 20.06 10.73 -11.04
C VAL A 8 19.49 11.96 -10.33
N LEU A 9 20.03 13.13 -10.69
CA LEU A 9 19.42 14.42 -10.43
C LEU A 9 18.70 14.87 -11.70
N ALA A 10 17.39 15.05 -11.64
CA ALA A 10 16.57 15.56 -12.74
C ALA A 10 16.17 17.02 -12.47
N LEU A 11 16.40 17.87 -13.46
CA LEU A 11 16.06 19.29 -13.46
C LEU A 11 15.17 19.56 -14.67
N ALA A 12 14.10 20.32 -14.47
CA ALA A 12 13.18 20.69 -15.55
C ALA A 12 12.91 22.20 -15.53
N CYS A 13 12.92 22.81 -16.71
CA CYS A 13 12.53 24.20 -16.95
C CYS A 13 11.28 24.22 -17.84
N GLU A 14 10.41 25.21 -17.63
CA GLU A 14 9.20 25.43 -18.45
C GLU A 14 9.53 26.14 -19.77
N THR A 15 10.40 27.16 -19.75
CA THR A 15 10.71 27.99 -20.93
C THR A 15 12.22 28.22 -21.12
N PRO A 16 12.86 27.71 -22.20
CA PRO A 16 12.34 26.68 -23.10
C PRO A 16 12.15 25.37 -22.35
N SER A 17 11.10 24.60 -22.71
CA SER A 17 10.78 23.40 -21.96
C SER A 17 11.83 22.33 -22.16
N LYS A 18 12.58 22.05 -21.10
CA LYS A 18 13.79 21.23 -21.17
C LYS A 18 13.97 20.40 -19.91
N LEU A 19 14.20 19.11 -20.11
CA LEU A 19 14.62 18.17 -19.08
C LEU A 19 16.15 18.01 -19.16
N VAL A 20 16.83 18.22 -18.03
CA VAL A 20 18.26 18.01 -17.86
C VAL A 20 18.47 17.00 -16.75
N CYS A 21 19.27 15.98 -17.00
CA CYS A 21 19.53 14.91 -16.04
C CYS A 21 21.02 14.65 -15.90
N ILE A 22 21.47 14.56 -14.65
CA ILE A 22 22.85 14.32 -14.29
C ILE A 22 22.91 12.96 -13.60
N SER A 23 23.61 12.00 -14.21
CA SER A 23 23.88 10.70 -13.58
C SER A 23 24.70 10.89 -12.31
N LEU A 24 24.27 10.28 -11.22
CA LEU A 24 25.02 10.19 -9.97
C LEU A 24 25.77 8.85 -9.84
N MET A 25 25.57 7.95 -10.80
CA MET A 25 26.25 6.66 -10.89
C MET A 25 27.45 6.78 -11.86
N GLY A 26 28.65 6.45 -11.37
CA GLY A 26 29.86 6.40 -12.18
C GLY A 26 30.42 7.79 -12.56
N SER A 27 30.82 7.96 -13.83
CA SER A 27 31.17 9.30 -14.32
C SER A 27 29.89 10.13 -14.45
N SER A 28 29.88 11.33 -13.87
CA SER A 28 28.73 12.25 -13.83
C SER A 28 28.35 12.76 -15.22
N LYS A 29 27.81 11.86 -16.05
CA LYS A 29 27.36 12.15 -17.41
C LYS A 29 26.04 12.88 -17.34
N GLU A 30 25.99 13.99 -18.06
CA GLU A 30 24.80 14.80 -18.26
C GLU A 30 24.15 14.46 -19.61
N TRP A 31 22.82 14.41 -19.62
CA TRP A 31 22.04 14.42 -20.85
C TRP A 31 20.88 15.41 -20.71
N SER A 32 20.40 15.91 -21.84
CA SER A 32 19.22 16.77 -21.85
C SER A 32 18.37 16.56 -23.09
N VAL A 33 17.09 16.87 -22.96
CA VAL A 33 16.10 16.78 -24.04
C VAL A 33 15.13 17.95 -23.94
N ALA A 34 14.86 18.59 -25.08
CA ALA A 34 13.81 19.60 -25.19
C ALA A 34 12.48 18.91 -25.48
N MET A 35 11.39 19.40 -24.89
CA MET A 35 10.06 18.93 -25.25
C MET A 35 9.72 19.41 -26.68
N PRO A 36 8.96 18.61 -27.45
CA PRO A 36 8.56 18.99 -28.79
C PRO A 36 7.56 20.16 -28.77
N ASP A 37 7.54 20.91 -29.87
CA ASP A 37 6.55 21.97 -30.13
C ASP A 37 6.45 23.01 -28.99
N THR A 38 5.25 23.17 -28.42
CA THR A 38 4.94 24.07 -27.30
C THR A 38 4.62 23.30 -26.02
N GLU A 39 5.06 22.04 -25.91
CA GLU A 39 4.79 21.22 -24.73
C GLU A 39 5.63 21.68 -23.53
N GLU A 40 4.98 21.90 -22.39
CA GLU A 40 5.60 22.40 -21.17
C GLU A 40 5.58 21.35 -20.06
N ILE A 41 6.74 21.10 -19.45
CA ILE A 41 6.85 20.23 -18.27
C ILE A 41 6.20 20.91 -17.06
N LEU A 42 5.25 20.23 -16.43
CA LEU A 42 4.55 20.67 -15.22
C LEU A 42 5.04 19.97 -13.95
N CYS A 43 5.53 18.73 -14.07
CA CYS A 43 6.04 17.95 -12.95
C CYS A 43 7.22 17.09 -13.40
N VAL A 44 8.17 16.83 -12.51
CA VAL A 44 9.30 15.91 -12.74
C VAL A 44 9.51 15.00 -11.54
N SER A 45 9.80 13.73 -11.78
CA SER A 45 10.15 12.75 -10.75
C SER A 45 11.33 11.90 -11.19
N ALA A 46 12.33 11.78 -10.32
CA ALA A 46 13.49 10.91 -10.49
C ALA A 46 13.38 9.71 -9.55
N THR A 47 13.65 8.51 -10.06
CA THR A 47 13.75 7.29 -9.27
C THR A 47 15.13 6.66 -9.48
N SER A 48 15.42 5.53 -8.83
CA SER A 48 16.66 4.77 -9.03
C SER A 48 16.79 4.17 -10.45
N ALA A 49 15.70 4.07 -11.20
CA ALA A 49 15.66 3.38 -12.49
C ALA A 49 15.05 4.22 -13.64
N LEU A 50 14.30 5.27 -13.32
CA LEU A 50 13.53 6.05 -14.30
C LEU A 50 13.58 7.55 -13.99
N VAL A 51 13.32 8.33 -15.02
CA VAL A 51 12.94 9.74 -14.92
C VAL A 51 11.60 9.90 -15.60
N ALA A 52 10.67 10.58 -14.95
CA ALA A 52 9.34 10.86 -15.46
C ALA A 52 9.08 12.36 -15.47
N CYS A 53 8.46 12.86 -16.54
CA CYS A 53 7.90 14.21 -16.57
C CYS A 53 6.46 14.19 -17.07
N ALA A 54 5.60 14.96 -16.40
CA ALA A 54 4.23 15.20 -16.84
C ALA A 54 4.15 16.59 -17.46
N THR A 55 3.36 16.72 -18.52
CA THR A 55 3.28 17.94 -19.32
C THR A 55 1.86 18.49 -19.43
N ASP A 56 1.75 19.73 -19.89
CA ASP A 56 0.50 20.43 -20.16
C ASP A 56 -0.35 19.77 -21.28
N ALA A 57 0.31 19.06 -22.21
CA ALA A 57 -0.32 18.18 -23.19
C ALA A 57 -0.95 16.91 -22.57
N ARG A 58 -0.96 16.79 -21.23
CA ARG A 58 -1.41 15.62 -20.46
C ARG A 58 -0.64 14.35 -20.85
N LEU A 59 0.65 14.49 -21.12
CA LEU A 59 1.53 13.37 -21.41
C LEU A 59 2.44 13.12 -20.21
N LEU A 60 2.53 11.85 -19.81
CA LEU A 60 3.56 11.34 -18.94
C LEU A 60 4.65 10.72 -19.81
N ARG A 61 5.79 11.40 -19.91
CA ARG A 61 6.96 10.94 -20.67
C ARG A 61 7.94 10.27 -19.73
N LEU A 62 8.35 9.05 -20.08
CA LEU A 62 9.29 8.26 -19.30
C LEU A 62 10.64 8.17 -20.00
N PHE A 63 11.69 8.19 -19.20
CA PHE A 63 13.08 8.05 -19.63
C PHE A 63 13.80 7.08 -18.69
N THR A 64 14.83 6.40 -19.19
CA THR A 64 15.80 5.75 -18.31
C THR A 64 16.67 6.82 -17.63
N THR A 65 17.36 6.45 -16.55
CA THR A 65 18.32 7.34 -15.88
C THR A 65 19.46 7.82 -16.81
N MET A 66 19.73 7.08 -17.88
CA MET A 66 20.75 7.39 -18.89
C MET A 66 20.21 8.13 -20.14
N GLY A 67 18.92 8.52 -20.14
CA GLY A 67 18.36 9.38 -21.19
C GLY A 67 17.73 8.65 -22.37
N THR A 68 17.59 7.32 -22.31
CA THR A 68 16.81 6.59 -23.32
C THR A 68 15.33 6.88 -23.13
N GLN A 69 14.66 7.35 -24.19
CA GLN A 69 13.21 7.57 -24.16
C GLN A 69 12.47 6.24 -24.04
N ARG A 70 11.40 6.24 -23.24
CA ARG A 70 10.55 5.08 -22.95
C ARG A 70 9.12 5.42 -23.35
N GLN A 71 8.15 4.73 -22.76
CA GLN A 71 6.74 4.93 -23.07
C GLN A 71 6.29 6.36 -22.80
N VAL A 72 5.36 6.84 -23.63
CA VAL A 72 4.60 8.08 -23.43
C VAL A 72 3.16 7.67 -23.15
N ILE A 73 2.62 8.10 -22.02
CA ILE A 73 1.31 7.67 -21.51
C ILE A 73 0.41 8.90 -21.37
N SER A 74 -0.83 8.84 -21.83
CA SER A 74 -1.80 9.92 -21.64
C SER A 74 -2.34 9.92 -20.22
N LEU A 75 -2.33 11.09 -19.56
CA LEU A 75 -2.95 11.32 -18.26
C LEU A 75 -4.44 11.69 -18.45
N PRO A 76 -5.37 11.14 -17.65
CA PRO A 76 -6.79 11.44 -17.79
C PRO A 76 -7.15 12.90 -17.50
N GLY A 77 -6.34 13.60 -16.70
CA GLY A 77 -6.57 15.00 -16.35
C GLY A 77 -5.28 15.80 -16.12
N PRO A 78 -5.41 17.09 -15.78
CA PRO A 78 -4.27 17.96 -15.49
C PRO A 78 -3.41 17.42 -14.33
N ALA A 79 -2.10 17.30 -14.55
CA ALA A 79 -1.17 16.80 -13.55
C ALA A 79 -1.04 17.77 -12.36
N VAL A 80 -0.97 17.20 -11.16
CA VAL A 80 -0.81 17.93 -9.89
C VAL A 80 0.55 17.65 -9.27
N ALA A 81 0.94 16.38 -9.22
CA ALA A 81 2.22 15.96 -8.64
C ALA A 81 2.68 14.63 -9.24
N LEU A 82 4.00 14.45 -9.30
CA LEU A 82 4.63 13.18 -9.63
C LEU A 82 5.51 12.71 -8.46
N SER A 83 5.54 11.40 -8.25
CA SER A 83 6.56 10.74 -7.45
C SER A 83 6.85 9.36 -8.04
N GLY A 84 7.82 8.64 -7.49
CA GLY A 84 8.12 7.30 -7.94
C GLY A 84 9.11 6.58 -7.04
N PHE A 85 9.13 5.26 -7.19
CA PHE A 85 10.02 4.36 -6.47
C PHE A 85 10.46 3.25 -7.41
N ASN A 86 11.77 3.03 -7.54
CA ASN A 86 12.33 2.06 -8.49
C ASN A 86 11.75 2.22 -9.90
N THR A 87 11.02 1.23 -10.42
CA THR A 87 10.42 1.26 -11.76
C THR A 87 8.93 1.63 -11.73
N THR A 88 8.43 2.14 -10.60
CA THR A 88 7.06 2.58 -10.42
C THR A 88 6.99 4.10 -10.39
N VAL A 89 6.03 4.67 -11.11
CA VAL A 89 5.71 6.10 -11.13
C VAL A 89 4.29 6.29 -10.59
N MET A 90 4.11 7.30 -9.78
CA MET A 90 2.84 7.71 -9.17
C MET A 90 2.48 9.08 -9.76
N ALA A 91 1.43 9.12 -10.56
CA ALA A 91 0.98 10.35 -11.20
C ALA A 91 -0.36 10.79 -10.62
N VAL A 92 -0.36 11.90 -9.88
CA VAL A 92 -1.58 12.51 -9.34
C VAL A 92 -2.08 13.58 -10.28
N TYR A 93 -3.38 13.56 -10.58
CA TYR A 93 -4.04 14.50 -11.46
C TYR A 93 -5.45 14.82 -10.96
N HIS A 94 -6.01 15.92 -11.46
CA HIS A 94 -7.42 16.25 -11.26
C HIS A 94 -8.31 15.31 -12.08
N SER A 95 -9.15 14.51 -11.43
CA SER A 95 -10.09 13.61 -12.12
C SER A 95 -11.29 14.34 -12.70
N THR A 96 -11.64 15.47 -12.10
CA THR A 96 -12.68 16.41 -12.54
C THR A 96 -12.22 17.82 -12.19
N ASP A 97 -12.95 18.83 -12.67
CA ASP A 97 -12.78 20.18 -12.14
C ASP A 97 -13.00 20.16 -10.61
N PRO A 98 -12.19 20.91 -9.83
CA PRO A 98 -12.34 20.97 -8.39
C PRO A 98 -13.72 21.52 -8.02
N GLY A 99 -14.35 20.93 -7.00
CA GLY A 99 -15.61 21.42 -6.47
C GLY A 99 -15.44 22.76 -5.77
N ILE A 100 -16.54 23.31 -5.24
CA ILE A 100 -16.52 24.58 -4.51
C ILE A 100 -15.63 24.51 -3.26
N SER A 101 -15.59 23.35 -2.59
CA SER A 101 -14.81 23.11 -1.37
C SER A 101 -13.70 22.08 -1.53
N ASP A 102 -13.95 20.99 -2.27
CA ASP A 102 -13.07 19.82 -2.27
C ASP A 102 -12.32 19.64 -3.59
N GLN A 103 -11.08 19.15 -3.50
CA GLN A 103 -10.32 18.70 -4.66
C GLN A 103 -10.72 17.26 -5.03
N HIS A 104 -10.95 17.02 -6.32
CA HIS A 104 -11.19 15.69 -6.86
C HIS A 104 -9.91 15.18 -7.53
N LEU A 105 -9.13 14.40 -6.78
CA LEU A 105 -7.84 13.86 -7.24
C LEU A 105 -7.90 12.34 -7.45
N ALA A 106 -7.24 11.89 -8.50
CA ALA A 106 -6.93 10.49 -8.75
C ALA A 106 -5.41 10.32 -8.94
N MET A 107 -4.92 9.12 -8.66
CA MET A 107 -3.53 8.75 -8.86
C MET A 107 -3.47 7.49 -9.70
N ASP A 108 -2.64 7.53 -10.74
CA ASP A 108 -2.25 6.32 -11.46
C ASP A 108 -0.93 5.81 -10.89
N ILE A 109 -0.94 4.57 -10.39
CA ILE A 109 0.25 3.82 -9.99
C ILE A 109 0.70 3.00 -11.19
N ILE A 110 1.75 3.46 -11.86
CA ILE A 110 2.24 2.93 -13.13
C ILE A 110 3.54 2.18 -12.87
N ALA A 111 3.48 0.85 -12.92
CA ALA A 111 4.63 -0.03 -12.73
C ALA A 111 5.17 -0.52 -14.08
N LEU A 112 6.48 -0.32 -14.30
CA LEU A 112 7.18 -0.78 -15.50
C LEU A 112 7.96 -2.05 -15.20
N ASN A 113 7.73 -3.10 -16.01
CA ASN A 113 8.49 -4.33 -16.00
C ASN A 113 8.91 -4.70 -17.42
N GLY A 114 10.12 -4.29 -17.81
CA GLY A 114 10.63 -4.48 -19.17
C GLY A 114 9.74 -3.77 -20.20
N ARG A 115 9.03 -4.54 -21.04
CA ARG A 115 8.08 -3.99 -22.03
C ARG A 115 6.66 -3.84 -21.48
N GLN A 116 6.32 -4.52 -20.39
CA GLN A 116 4.99 -4.46 -19.81
C GLN A 116 4.84 -3.21 -18.94
N VAL A 117 3.75 -2.47 -19.18
CA VAL A 117 3.32 -1.34 -18.35
C VAL A 117 2.00 -1.75 -17.72
N ARG A 118 1.93 -1.72 -16.39
CA ARG A 118 0.70 -1.94 -15.64
C ARG A 118 0.33 -0.64 -14.94
N SER A 119 -0.92 -0.21 -15.09
CA SER A 119 -1.45 0.95 -14.40
C SER A 119 -2.61 0.53 -13.51
N LYS A 120 -2.67 1.08 -12.29
CA LYS A 120 -3.82 1.01 -11.40
C LYS A 120 -4.21 2.42 -11.00
N THR A 121 -5.41 2.84 -11.37
CA THR A 121 -5.99 4.10 -10.93
C THR A 121 -6.60 3.93 -9.54
N VAL A 122 -6.29 4.87 -8.64
CA VAL A 122 -6.83 4.94 -7.29
C VAL A 122 -7.31 6.36 -7.00
N HIS A 123 -8.46 6.51 -6.35
CA HIS A 123 -8.94 7.81 -5.89
C HIS A 123 -8.19 8.24 -4.62
N LEU A 124 -7.91 9.54 -4.48
CA LEU A 124 -7.18 10.07 -3.33
C LEU A 124 -8.15 10.66 -2.30
N PRO A 125 -8.29 10.05 -1.12
CA PRO A 125 -9.01 10.68 -0.04
C PRO A 125 -8.15 11.81 0.54
N LEU A 126 -8.75 12.99 0.63
CA LEU A 126 -8.22 14.14 1.35
C LEU A 126 -9.16 14.47 2.52
N THR A 127 -8.63 15.15 3.53
CA THR A 127 -9.49 15.74 4.57
C THR A 127 -10.44 16.76 3.91
N PRO A 128 -11.71 16.87 4.34
CA PRO A 128 -12.66 17.82 3.75
C PRO A 128 -12.11 19.25 3.71
N GLY A 129 -12.27 19.94 2.58
CA GLY A 129 -11.76 21.29 2.34
C GLY A 129 -10.23 21.42 2.25
N CYS A 130 -9.48 20.32 2.32
CA CYS A 130 -8.03 20.33 2.31
C CYS A 130 -7.45 20.04 0.92
N LYS A 131 -6.18 20.40 0.75
CA LYS A 131 -5.43 20.20 -0.49
C LYS A 131 -4.32 19.18 -0.29
N LEU A 132 -3.88 18.55 -1.37
CA LEU A 132 -2.65 17.75 -1.36
C LEU A 132 -1.45 18.67 -1.08
N ALA A 133 -0.69 18.35 -0.03
CA ALA A 133 0.49 19.11 0.40
C ALA A 133 1.81 18.39 0.07
N TRP A 134 1.81 17.04 0.05
CA TRP A 134 2.97 16.25 -0.31
C TRP A 134 2.57 14.88 -0.89
N LEU A 135 3.36 14.41 -1.86
CA LEU A 135 3.24 13.10 -2.50
C LEU A 135 4.61 12.42 -2.46
N GLY A 136 4.64 11.15 -2.07
CA GLY A 136 5.86 10.37 -2.12
C GLY A 136 5.65 8.91 -1.84
N CYS A 137 6.71 8.25 -1.42
CA CYS A 137 6.68 6.85 -1.03
C CYS A 137 7.49 6.62 0.25
N THR A 138 7.24 5.50 0.90
CA THR A 138 8.09 4.99 1.98
C THR A 138 9.41 4.46 1.43
N ASP A 139 10.34 4.15 2.33
CA ASP A 139 11.62 3.50 2.02
C ASP A 139 11.48 2.09 1.41
N VAL A 140 10.32 1.44 1.56
CA VAL A 140 9.98 0.16 0.91
C VAL A 140 9.11 0.31 -0.34
N GLY A 141 8.70 1.54 -0.68
CA GLY A 141 8.00 1.86 -1.93
C GLY A 141 6.48 1.94 -1.85
N SER A 142 5.89 1.95 -0.65
CA SER A 142 4.44 2.16 -0.48
C SER A 142 4.07 3.61 -0.79
N PRO A 143 3.04 3.88 -1.61
CA PRO A 143 2.60 5.25 -1.91
C PRO A 143 2.06 5.95 -0.66
N CYS A 144 2.46 7.22 -0.47
CA CYS A 144 2.02 8.05 0.63
C CYS A 144 1.58 9.43 0.15
N THR A 145 0.55 9.98 0.79
CA THR A 145 0.05 11.33 0.57
C THR A 145 -0.11 12.05 1.88
N TYR A 146 0.08 13.38 1.87
CA TYR A 146 -0.09 14.21 3.04
C TYR A 146 -0.85 15.48 2.63
N ASP A 147 -1.82 15.87 3.45
CA ASP A 147 -2.69 16.99 3.15
C ASP A 147 -2.44 18.20 4.07
N THR A 148 -3.09 19.32 3.75
CA THR A 148 -2.98 20.56 4.51
C THR A 148 -3.60 20.50 5.92
N ALA A 149 -4.34 19.44 6.27
CA ALA A 149 -4.82 19.22 7.64
C ALA A 149 -3.79 18.51 8.52
N GLY A 150 -2.66 18.08 7.95
CA GLY A 150 -1.62 17.38 8.71
C GLY A 150 -1.80 15.87 8.76
N ILE A 151 -2.66 15.30 7.91
CA ILE A 151 -2.93 13.86 7.88
C ILE A 151 -2.07 13.19 6.82
N LEU A 152 -1.17 12.31 7.27
CA LEU A 152 -0.37 11.44 6.42
C LEU A 152 -1.10 10.12 6.19
N ARG A 153 -1.25 9.74 4.93
CA ARG A 153 -1.92 8.50 4.50
C ARG A 153 -0.97 7.63 3.71
N LEU A 154 -1.08 6.32 3.91
CA LEU A 154 -0.38 5.28 3.15
C LEU A 154 -1.40 4.48 2.37
N TYR A 155 -1.05 4.12 1.13
CA TYR A 155 -1.83 3.21 0.31
C TYR A 155 -1.34 1.78 0.51
N ASP A 156 -2.13 0.95 1.17
CA ASP A 156 -1.85 -0.48 1.29
C ASP A 156 -2.18 -1.16 -0.04
N ILE A 157 -1.14 -1.56 -0.76
CA ILE A 157 -1.26 -2.18 -2.08
C ILE A 157 -1.99 -3.54 -1.99
N ALA A 158 -1.78 -4.29 -0.90
CA ALA A 158 -2.36 -5.62 -0.73
C ALA A 158 -3.88 -5.53 -0.47
N SER A 159 -4.29 -4.57 0.36
CA SER A 159 -5.70 -4.33 0.68
C SER A 159 -6.40 -3.41 -0.33
N GLY A 160 -5.64 -2.65 -1.10
CA GLY A 160 -6.14 -1.71 -2.10
C GLY A 160 -6.78 -0.44 -1.52
N ILE A 161 -6.45 -0.06 -0.29
CA ILE A 161 -7.09 1.02 0.47
C ILE A 161 -6.08 2.05 0.96
N TRP A 162 -6.56 3.28 1.16
CA TRP A 162 -5.81 4.33 1.84
C TRP A 162 -6.07 4.29 3.34
N MET A 163 -5.02 4.41 4.15
CA MET A 163 -5.12 4.44 5.60
C MET A 163 -4.36 5.65 6.16
N PRO A 164 -4.95 6.42 7.08
CA PRO A 164 -4.21 7.40 7.85
C PRO A 164 -3.20 6.69 8.77
N ILE A 165 -1.94 7.10 8.71
CA ILE A 165 -0.83 6.47 9.44
C ILE A 165 -0.11 7.42 10.40
N CYS A 166 -0.39 8.72 10.31
CA CYS A 166 0.12 9.72 11.24
C CYS A 166 -0.73 10.99 11.16
N ASP A 167 -1.09 11.54 12.31
CA ASP A 167 -1.58 12.91 12.46
C ASP A 167 -0.45 13.77 13.04
N THR A 168 0.12 14.62 12.19
CA THR A 168 1.24 15.48 12.61
C THR A 168 0.80 16.61 13.55
N THR A 169 -0.49 16.99 13.53
CA THR A 169 -1.00 18.07 14.37
C THR A 169 -1.03 17.70 15.86
N ALA A 170 -1.13 16.40 16.18
CA ALA A 170 -0.98 15.88 17.54
C ALA A 170 0.39 16.20 18.16
N HIS A 171 1.38 16.54 17.35
CA HIS A 171 2.73 16.90 17.79
C HIS A 171 2.99 18.41 17.79
N SER A 172 2.03 19.23 17.33
CA SER A 172 2.11 20.68 17.33
C SER A 172 1.94 21.26 18.73
N LYS A 173 2.65 22.36 19.04
CA LYS A 173 2.51 23.08 20.32
C LYS A 173 1.87 24.45 20.16
N GLY A 174 1.99 25.06 18.98
CA GLY A 174 1.41 26.34 18.61
C GLY A 174 0.37 26.22 17.51
N ALA A 175 -0.59 27.14 17.48
CA ALA A 175 -1.65 27.18 16.47
C ALA A 175 -1.13 27.46 15.04
N SER A 176 0.07 28.04 14.92
CA SER A 176 0.75 28.32 13.65
C SER A 176 1.79 27.25 13.27
N ASP A 177 1.91 26.17 14.05
CA ASP A 177 2.84 25.09 13.78
C ASP A 177 2.30 24.24 12.64
N THR A 178 3.11 24.06 11.60
CA THR A 178 2.86 23.10 10.53
C THR A 178 4.08 22.22 10.32
N TRP A 179 3.89 21.08 9.67
CA TRP A 179 4.93 20.09 9.48
C TRP A 179 5.20 19.86 8.00
N PHE A 180 6.48 19.87 7.64
CA PHE A 180 6.94 19.55 6.30
C PHE A 180 7.52 18.12 6.28
N ILE A 181 6.94 17.24 5.46
CA ILE A 181 7.35 15.84 5.35
C ILE A 181 8.66 15.73 4.57
N VAL A 182 9.62 14.98 5.13
CA VAL A 182 10.91 14.71 4.49
C VAL A 182 10.99 13.27 4.00
N SER A 183 10.70 12.29 4.87
CA SER A 183 10.71 10.87 4.52
C SER A 183 9.88 10.05 5.49
N ILE A 184 9.39 8.90 5.03
CA ILE A 184 8.65 7.93 5.85
C ILE A 184 9.42 6.61 5.82
N SER A 185 9.63 6.01 7.00
CA SER A 185 10.23 4.69 7.13
C SER A 185 9.23 3.71 7.74
N GLU A 186 8.87 2.68 6.98
CA GLU A 186 8.05 1.58 7.51
C GLU A 186 8.85 0.68 8.45
N PRO A 187 10.08 0.22 8.14
CA PRO A 187 10.84 -0.64 9.03
C PRO A 187 11.03 -0.04 10.43
N THR A 188 11.41 1.24 10.49
CA THR A 188 11.65 1.94 11.76
C THR A 188 10.40 2.59 12.36
N GLN A 189 9.28 2.58 11.63
CA GLN A 189 8.00 3.14 12.07
C GLN A 189 8.06 4.63 12.44
N THR A 190 8.83 5.42 11.69
CA THR A 190 8.99 6.86 11.92
C THR A 190 8.77 7.69 10.67
N VAL A 191 8.34 8.93 10.88
CA VAL A 191 8.27 9.98 9.88
C VAL A 191 9.30 11.05 10.24
N ARG A 192 10.16 11.39 9.28
CA ARG A 192 11.05 12.53 9.38
C ARG A 192 10.35 13.77 8.87
N VAL A 193 10.28 14.77 9.73
CA VAL A 193 9.57 16.03 9.47
C VAL A 193 10.40 17.23 9.88
N ILE A 194 10.03 18.39 9.36
CA ILE A 194 10.58 19.68 9.77
C ILE A 194 9.43 20.55 10.29
N LEU A 195 9.59 21.07 11.51
CA LEU A 195 8.64 22.01 12.09
C LEU A 195 8.77 23.37 11.40
N CYS A 196 7.65 23.87 10.87
CA CYS A 196 7.53 25.19 10.25
C CYS A 196 6.60 26.06 11.10
N ARG A 197 7.01 27.29 11.42
CA ARG A 197 6.21 28.21 12.24
C ARG A 197 5.73 29.38 11.41
N GLY A 198 4.42 29.50 11.23
CA GLY A 198 3.79 30.56 10.44
C GLY A 198 3.92 30.39 8.92
N THR A 199 4.58 29.33 8.46
CA THR A 199 4.70 28.94 7.04
C THR A 199 4.46 27.44 6.90
N SER A 200 4.14 26.97 5.69
CA SER A 200 3.98 25.54 5.35
C SER A 200 5.25 24.87 4.85
N TYR A 201 6.35 25.62 4.75
CA TYR A 201 7.64 25.16 4.25
C TYR A 201 8.78 25.75 5.10
N PRO A 202 9.92 25.04 5.22
CA PRO A 202 11.04 25.50 6.03
C PRO A 202 11.88 26.54 5.30
N LEU A 203 12.48 27.45 6.06
CA LEU A 203 13.53 28.35 5.55
C LEU A 203 14.80 27.54 5.29
N THR A 204 15.49 27.80 4.17
CA THR A 204 16.70 27.05 3.81
C THR A 204 17.93 27.46 4.61
N VAL A 205 17.91 28.64 5.23
CA VAL A 205 18.99 29.19 6.03
C VAL A 205 18.43 29.73 7.36
N PRO A 206 18.95 29.27 8.53
CA PRO A 206 19.93 28.19 8.70
C PRO A 206 19.37 26.83 8.27
N ARG A 207 20.25 25.82 8.14
CA ARG A 207 19.84 24.46 7.77
C ARG A 207 18.74 23.97 8.74
N PRO A 208 17.55 23.57 8.24
CA PRO A 208 16.47 23.09 9.09
C PRO A 208 16.85 21.86 9.91
N ILE A 209 16.26 21.77 11.10
CA ILE A 209 16.39 20.60 11.98
C ILE A 209 15.31 19.60 11.60
N VAL A 210 15.73 18.39 11.24
CA VAL A 210 14.83 17.26 10.98
C VAL A 210 14.53 16.57 12.30
N THR A 211 13.25 16.38 12.58
CA THR A 211 12.71 15.70 13.77
C THR A 211 12.05 14.39 13.35
N GLU A 212 12.10 13.38 14.20
CA GLU A 212 11.39 12.11 13.99
C GLU A 212 10.14 12.04 14.86
N ILE A 213 9.02 11.66 14.23
CA ILE A 213 7.72 11.45 14.85
C ILE A 213 7.30 10.00 14.60
N PRO A 214 6.70 9.28 15.56
CA PRO A 214 6.26 7.91 15.34
C PRO A 214 5.07 7.84 14.36
N LEU A 215 5.02 6.75 13.59
CA LEU A 215 3.79 6.35 12.92
C LEU A 215 2.77 5.92 13.99
N GLN A 216 1.55 6.45 13.88
CA GLN A 216 0.44 6.11 14.75
C GLN A 216 -0.86 6.21 13.96
N ILE A 217 -1.54 5.08 13.82
CA ILE A 217 -2.87 5.00 13.24
C ILE A 217 -3.85 5.59 14.27
N PRO A 218 -4.77 6.50 13.87
CA PRO A 218 -5.70 7.15 14.78
C PRO A 218 -6.86 6.21 15.17
N LEU A 219 -6.55 5.17 15.96
CA LEU A 219 -7.56 4.32 16.59
C LEU A 219 -8.29 5.06 17.72
N CYS A 220 -9.45 4.53 18.10
CA CYS A 220 -10.24 5.09 19.18
C CYS A 220 -9.59 4.82 20.55
N GLU A 221 -9.75 5.77 21.48
CA GLU A 221 -9.35 5.62 22.90
C GLU A 221 -7.87 5.26 23.10
N LEU A 222 -6.95 5.86 22.34
CA LEU A 222 -5.49 5.64 22.44
C LEU A 222 -4.87 6.01 23.81
N ASP A 223 -5.64 6.63 24.70
CA ASP A 223 -5.23 6.92 26.08
C ASP A 223 -5.17 5.65 26.95
N ASN A 224 -5.80 4.56 26.52
CA ASN A 224 -5.80 3.29 27.26
C ASN A 224 -4.78 2.29 26.67
N GLU A 225 -4.24 1.42 27.54
CA GLU A 225 -3.20 0.44 27.14
C GLU A 225 -3.70 -0.57 26.09
N LYS A 226 -4.98 -0.94 26.14
CA LYS A 226 -5.58 -1.91 25.19
C LYS A 226 -5.49 -1.38 23.76
N SER A 227 -6.00 -0.18 23.54
CA SER A 227 -6.04 0.49 22.25
C SER A 227 -4.61 0.76 21.74
N GLN A 228 -3.65 1.02 22.61
CA GLN A 228 -2.24 1.15 22.23
C GLN A 228 -1.68 -0.16 21.68
N TYR A 229 -1.97 -1.30 22.31
CA TYR A 229 -1.56 -2.60 21.76
C TYR A 229 -2.31 -2.98 20.48
N GLU A 230 -3.61 -2.65 20.38
CA GLU A 230 -4.39 -2.83 19.14
C GLU A 230 -3.81 -2.01 18.00
N GLU A 231 -3.48 -0.73 18.25
CA GLU A 231 -2.87 0.16 17.27
C GLU A 231 -1.55 -0.40 16.75
N GLN A 232 -0.67 -0.84 17.65
CA GLN A 232 0.63 -1.41 17.27
C GLN A 232 0.48 -2.63 16.37
N LEU A 233 -0.41 -3.56 16.72
CA LEU A 233 -0.64 -4.77 15.92
C LEU A 233 -1.29 -4.46 14.56
N VAL A 234 -2.27 -3.56 14.53
CA VAL A 234 -2.91 -3.13 13.27
C VAL A 234 -1.89 -2.44 12.37
N ARG A 235 -1.08 -1.54 12.92
CA ARG A 235 -0.04 -0.84 12.16
C ARG A 235 0.99 -1.80 11.61
N TRP A 236 1.49 -2.76 12.39
CA TRP A 236 2.42 -3.77 11.89
C TRP A 236 1.82 -4.72 10.87
N ALA A 237 0.51 -4.96 10.90
CA ALA A 237 -0.16 -5.79 9.89
C ALA A 237 -0.23 -5.11 8.51
N HIS A 238 -0.23 -3.78 8.48
CA HIS A 238 -0.41 -2.97 7.28
C HIS A 238 0.85 -2.22 6.82
N THR A 239 1.95 -2.36 7.53
CA THR A 239 3.24 -1.75 7.20
C THR A 239 4.35 -2.79 7.28
N THR A 240 5.43 -2.58 6.55
CA THR A 240 6.61 -3.46 6.54
C THR A 240 7.51 -3.12 7.74
N ALA A 241 7.00 -3.32 8.94
CA ALA A 241 7.73 -3.06 10.18
C ALA A 241 8.84 -4.09 10.40
N ASP A 242 10.03 -3.65 10.85
CA ASP A 242 11.12 -4.56 11.25
C ASP A 242 10.94 -4.96 12.71
N VAL A 243 9.99 -5.87 12.94
CA VAL A 243 9.60 -6.31 14.28
C VAL A 243 9.88 -7.79 14.41
N ASP A 244 10.65 -8.15 15.44
CA ASP A 244 10.90 -9.55 15.77
C ASP A 244 9.58 -10.26 16.14
N VAL A 245 9.45 -11.51 15.69
CA VAL A 245 8.30 -12.37 15.94
C VAL A 245 8.06 -12.54 17.44
N LYS A 246 9.12 -12.54 18.26
CA LYS A 246 9.00 -12.58 19.72
C LYS A 246 8.29 -11.33 20.26
N THR A 247 8.71 -10.14 19.85
CA THR A 247 8.11 -8.86 20.25
C THR A 247 6.65 -8.77 19.81
N ALA A 248 6.35 -9.17 18.58
CA ALA A 248 4.96 -9.22 18.08
C ALA A 248 4.09 -10.16 18.92
N ARG A 249 4.59 -11.36 19.26
CA ARG A 249 3.89 -12.32 20.12
C ARG A 249 3.68 -11.78 21.54
N GLU A 250 4.70 -11.17 22.14
CA GLU A 250 4.58 -10.57 23.47
C GLU A 250 3.52 -9.47 23.51
N THR A 251 3.49 -8.62 22.48
CA THR A 251 2.48 -7.55 22.33
C THR A 251 1.07 -8.13 22.20
N ALA A 252 0.90 -9.15 21.37
CA ALA A 252 -0.38 -9.87 21.25
C ALA A 252 -0.83 -10.53 22.56
N LEU A 253 0.11 -11.12 23.32
CA LEU A 253 -0.18 -11.71 24.63
C LEU A 253 -0.57 -10.66 25.67
N LYS A 254 0.09 -9.50 25.67
CA LYS A 254 -0.29 -8.37 26.54
C LYS A 254 -1.69 -7.87 26.23
N LEU A 255 -2.01 -7.67 24.94
CA LEU A 255 -3.37 -7.31 24.52
C LEU A 255 -4.39 -8.37 24.98
N PHE A 256 -4.08 -9.64 24.77
CA PHE A 256 -4.94 -10.74 25.18
C PHE A 256 -5.19 -10.75 26.70
N ALA A 257 -4.15 -10.54 27.52
CA ALA A 257 -4.28 -10.47 28.96
C ALA A 257 -5.19 -9.31 29.41
N VAL A 258 -5.04 -8.12 28.82
CA VAL A 258 -5.92 -6.96 29.10
C VAL A 258 -7.37 -7.22 28.66
N CYS A 259 -7.58 -7.98 27.59
CA CYS A 259 -8.92 -8.34 27.13
C CYS A 259 -9.61 -9.39 28.02
N ILE A 260 -8.85 -10.29 28.67
CA ILE A 260 -9.41 -11.27 29.61
C ILE A 260 -9.93 -10.58 30.87
N THR A 261 -9.18 -9.62 31.41
CA THR A 261 -9.57 -8.91 32.63
C THR A 261 -10.83 -8.06 32.45
N SER A 262 -11.18 -7.70 31.20
CA SER A 262 -12.39 -6.97 30.84
C SER A 262 -13.63 -7.86 30.56
N GLY A 263 -13.54 -9.17 30.82
CA GLY A 263 -14.68 -10.09 30.95
C GLY A 263 -15.35 -10.51 29.64
N ALA A 264 -16.07 -9.61 28.98
CA ALA A 264 -16.88 -9.94 27.80
C ALA A 264 -16.07 -10.07 26.49
N ARG A 265 -14.95 -9.35 26.38
CA ARG A 265 -14.12 -9.26 25.15
C ARG A 265 -13.04 -10.34 25.04
N GLY A 266 -12.66 -10.98 26.15
CA GLY A 266 -11.70 -12.10 26.13
C GLY A 266 -12.18 -13.30 25.30
N MET A 267 -13.49 -13.52 25.23
CA MET A 267 -14.07 -14.58 24.39
C MET A 267 -13.93 -14.29 22.90
N GLU A 268 -14.11 -13.03 22.48
CA GLU A 268 -14.00 -12.62 21.08
C GLU A 268 -12.55 -12.71 20.58
N VAL A 269 -11.60 -12.19 21.35
CA VAL A 269 -10.17 -12.32 21.02
C VAL A 269 -9.72 -13.78 21.06
N SER A 270 -10.21 -14.60 22.01
CA SER A 270 -9.94 -16.05 22.02
C SER A 270 -10.47 -16.73 20.76
N PHE A 271 -11.64 -16.31 20.25
CA PHE A 271 -12.20 -16.83 19.01
C PHE A 271 -11.38 -16.44 17.78
N VAL A 272 -10.96 -15.17 17.68
CA VAL A 272 -10.06 -14.70 16.60
C VAL A 272 -8.72 -15.43 16.63
N LEU A 273 -8.14 -15.63 17.82
CA LEU A 273 -6.90 -16.38 17.96
C LEU A 273 -7.07 -17.86 17.61
N LYS A 274 -8.13 -18.53 18.07
CA LYS A 274 -8.41 -19.93 17.72
C LYS A 274 -8.59 -20.11 16.21
N THR A 275 -9.36 -19.23 15.58
CA THR A 275 -9.58 -19.28 14.13
C THR A 275 -8.28 -19.01 13.35
N SER A 276 -7.46 -18.04 13.77
CA SER A 276 -6.13 -17.79 13.19
C SER A 276 -5.16 -18.95 13.40
N PHE A 277 -5.14 -19.58 14.58
CA PHE A 277 -4.33 -20.78 14.84
C PHE A 277 -4.77 -21.97 13.99
N ILE A 278 -6.07 -22.21 13.86
CA ILE A 278 -6.62 -23.29 13.01
C ILE A 278 -6.23 -23.04 11.56
N LYS A 279 -6.38 -21.81 11.07
CA LYS A 279 -5.95 -21.43 9.71
C LYS A 279 -4.44 -21.64 9.53
N GLY A 280 -3.62 -21.12 10.43
CA GLY A 280 -2.16 -21.29 10.37
C GLY A 280 -1.72 -22.75 10.42
N PHE A 281 -2.31 -23.57 11.30
CA PHE A 281 -2.05 -25.00 11.39
C PHE A 281 -2.51 -25.74 10.13
N SER A 282 -3.70 -25.43 9.60
CA SER A 282 -4.21 -26.03 8.36
C SER A 282 -3.32 -25.69 7.16
N THR A 283 -2.86 -24.45 7.04
CA THR A 283 -1.92 -24.04 5.98
C THR A 283 -0.58 -24.75 6.13
N ALA A 284 -0.01 -24.83 7.34
CA ALA A 284 1.24 -25.54 7.60
C ALA A 284 1.13 -27.04 7.27
N LEU A 285 0.03 -27.68 7.67
CA LEU A 285 -0.24 -29.09 7.37
C LEU A 285 -0.33 -29.33 5.86
N SER A 286 -0.96 -28.42 5.11
CA SER A 286 -1.10 -28.56 3.65
C SER A 286 0.24 -28.62 2.90
N VAL A 287 1.26 -27.90 3.38
CA VAL A 287 2.63 -27.88 2.82
C VAL A 287 3.42 -29.11 3.28
N PHE A 288 3.25 -29.54 4.54
CA PHE A 288 3.97 -30.67 5.09
C PHE A 288 3.47 -32.02 4.52
N THR A 289 2.16 -32.18 4.39
CA THR A 289 1.52 -33.42 3.93
C THR A 289 2.01 -33.84 2.54
N GLU A 290 2.32 -32.90 1.65
CA GLU A 290 2.82 -33.19 0.30
C GLU A 290 4.20 -33.85 0.32
N ARG A 291 5.16 -33.23 1.03
CA ARG A 291 6.52 -33.78 1.16
C ARG A 291 6.50 -35.12 1.88
N PHE A 292 5.60 -35.27 2.85
CA PHE A 292 5.40 -36.53 3.56
C PHE A 292 4.83 -37.62 2.65
N ILE A 293 3.78 -37.33 1.86
CA ILE A 293 3.18 -38.30 0.93
C ILE A 293 4.20 -38.72 -0.14
N LEU A 294 4.93 -37.77 -0.72
CA LEU A 294 5.97 -38.07 -1.70
C LEU A 294 7.04 -38.98 -1.08
N PHE A 295 7.53 -38.64 0.11
CA PHE A 295 8.51 -39.46 0.83
C PHE A 295 7.98 -40.87 1.12
N SER A 296 6.77 -40.98 1.67
CA SER A 296 6.12 -42.27 1.96
C SER A 296 5.90 -43.10 0.70
N ALA A 297 5.51 -42.48 -0.42
CA ALA A 297 5.31 -43.17 -1.70
C ALA A 297 6.63 -43.72 -2.25
N VAL A 298 7.72 -42.93 -2.18
CA VAL A 298 9.05 -43.39 -2.60
C VAL A 298 9.55 -44.52 -1.69
N VAL A 299 9.37 -44.40 -0.37
CA VAL A 299 9.75 -45.46 0.59
C VAL A 299 8.97 -46.75 0.32
N ALA A 300 7.65 -46.66 0.13
CA ALA A 300 6.81 -47.82 -0.19
C ALA A 300 7.25 -48.49 -1.49
N PHE A 301 7.60 -47.71 -2.52
CA PHE A 301 8.09 -48.23 -3.80
C PHE A 301 9.40 -49.01 -3.65
N VAL A 302 10.34 -48.52 -2.83
CA VAL A 302 11.60 -49.21 -2.54
C VAL A 302 11.36 -50.51 -1.76
N VAL A 303 10.49 -50.48 -0.75
CA VAL A 303 10.17 -51.66 0.07
C VAL A 303 9.53 -52.78 -0.76
N MET A 304 8.76 -52.44 -1.79
CA MET A 304 8.21 -53.41 -2.75
C MET A 304 9.24 -53.98 -3.75
N GLY A 305 10.53 -53.66 -3.59
CA GLY A 305 11.61 -54.11 -4.48
C GLY A 305 11.78 -53.27 -5.75
N GLY A 306 11.18 -52.09 -5.81
CA GLY A 306 11.32 -51.16 -6.93
C GLY A 306 12.67 -50.46 -6.94
N TYR A 307 13.31 -50.37 -8.10
CA TYR A 307 14.54 -49.60 -8.30
C TYR A 307 14.22 -48.13 -8.63
N ILE A 308 14.72 -47.20 -7.81
CA ILE A 308 14.53 -45.76 -8.03
C ILE A 308 15.32 -45.34 -9.27
N ARG A 309 14.60 -44.88 -10.30
CA ARG A 309 15.14 -44.20 -11.47
C ARG A 309 14.69 -42.74 -11.46
N ALA A 310 15.56 -41.83 -11.90
CA ALA A 310 15.29 -40.39 -11.89
C ALA A 310 13.97 -40.03 -12.58
N GLU A 311 13.67 -40.66 -13.72
CA GLU A 311 12.44 -40.43 -14.51
C GLU A 311 11.14 -40.69 -13.71
N ILE A 312 11.13 -41.74 -12.89
CA ILE A 312 9.97 -42.11 -12.06
C ILE A 312 9.78 -41.08 -10.94
N THR A 313 10.87 -40.69 -10.29
CA THR A 313 10.85 -39.69 -9.22
C THR A 313 10.39 -38.32 -9.73
N PHE A 314 10.89 -37.88 -10.87
CA PHE A 314 10.46 -36.61 -11.49
C PHE A 314 8.96 -36.63 -11.84
N SER A 315 8.47 -37.75 -12.38
CA SER A 315 7.06 -37.91 -12.72
C SER A 315 6.16 -37.89 -11.47
N LEU A 316 6.58 -38.55 -10.39
CA LEU A 316 5.86 -38.55 -9.11
C LEU A 316 5.80 -37.16 -8.47
N VAL A 317 6.92 -36.44 -8.44
CA VAL A 317 6.96 -35.05 -7.94
C VAL A 317 5.96 -34.18 -8.72
N GLN A 318 5.97 -34.26 -10.05
CA GLN A 318 5.07 -33.47 -10.88
C GLN A 318 3.60 -33.84 -10.65
N TYR A 319 3.29 -35.12 -10.48
CA TYR A 319 1.94 -35.59 -10.18
C TYR A 319 1.43 -35.10 -8.82
N PHE A 320 2.24 -35.21 -7.76
CA PHE A 320 1.86 -34.75 -6.42
C PHE A 320 1.72 -33.23 -6.33
N ASN A 321 2.55 -32.47 -7.05
CA ASN A 321 2.39 -31.01 -7.16
C ASN A 321 1.04 -30.63 -7.80
N LEU A 322 0.62 -31.37 -8.83
CA LEU A 322 -0.64 -31.13 -9.54
C LEU A 322 -1.84 -31.52 -8.66
N LEU A 323 -1.71 -32.61 -7.90
CA LEU A 323 -2.70 -33.04 -6.91
C LEU A 323 -2.86 -32.02 -5.77
N GLN A 324 -1.76 -31.42 -5.31
CA GLN A 324 -1.78 -30.35 -4.30
C GLN A 324 -2.54 -29.12 -4.81
N LEU A 325 -2.24 -28.68 -6.03
CA LEU A 325 -2.92 -27.53 -6.62
C LEU A 325 -4.43 -27.77 -6.69
N ALA A 326 -4.86 -28.94 -7.16
CA ALA A 326 -6.27 -29.26 -7.30
C ALA A 326 -6.97 -29.48 -5.94
N CYS A 327 -6.46 -30.39 -5.11
CA CYS A 327 -7.17 -30.89 -3.94
C CYS A 327 -6.92 -30.08 -2.66
N ASN A 328 -5.72 -29.52 -2.49
CA ASN A 328 -5.36 -28.80 -1.26
C ASN A 328 -5.50 -27.29 -1.40
N ILE A 329 -5.48 -26.74 -2.61
CA ILE A 329 -5.55 -25.29 -2.84
C ILE A 329 -6.89 -24.90 -3.50
N LEU A 330 -7.16 -25.37 -4.72
CA LEU A 330 -8.33 -24.93 -5.49
C LEU A 330 -9.65 -25.42 -4.88
N PHE A 331 -9.71 -26.69 -4.43
CA PHE A 331 -10.93 -27.26 -3.88
C PHE A 331 -11.39 -26.60 -2.56
N PRO A 332 -10.51 -26.41 -1.53
CA PRO A 332 -10.91 -25.69 -0.31
C PRO A 332 -11.25 -24.22 -0.58
N MET A 333 -10.53 -23.57 -1.50
CA MET A 333 -10.83 -22.20 -1.90
C MET A 333 -12.22 -22.09 -2.54
N ALA A 334 -12.58 -23.02 -3.43
CA ALA A 334 -13.91 -23.09 -4.03
C ALA A 334 -15.00 -23.32 -2.96
N LEU A 335 -14.78 -24.21 -2.00
CA LEU A 335 -15.70 -24.44 -0.89
C LEU A 335 -15.87 -23.20 0.00
N SER A 336 -14.79 -22.47 0.28
CA SER A 336 -14.83 -21.23 1.06
C SER A 336 -15.65 -20.16 0.35
N PHE A 337 -15.41 -19.94 -0.94
CA PHE A 337 -16.20 -18.99 -1.73
C PHE A 337 -17.66 -19.39 -1.84
N LEU A 338 -17.95 -20.69 -1.99
CA LEU A 338 -19.32 -21.19 -1.98
C LEU A 338 -20.01 -20.92 -0.64
N ALA A 339 -19.33 -21.15 0.49
CA ALA A 339 -19.87 -20.88 1.82
C ALA A 339 -20.17 -19.39 2.02
N GLU A 340 -19.24 -18.50 1.62
CA GLU A 340 -19.44 -17.05 1.69
C GLU A 340 -20.59 -16.57 0.79
N ALA A 341 -20.69 -17.12 -0.43
CA ALA A 341 -21.79 -16.84 -1.34
C ALA A 341 -23.13 -17.28 -0.74
N MET A 342 -23.20 -18.47 -0.16
CA MET A 342 -24.42 -19.00 0.47
C MET A 342 -24.88 -18.16 1.67
N VAL A 343 -23.95 -17.69 2.50
CA VAL A 343 -24.28 -16.77 3.61
C VAL A 343 -24.79 -15.43 3.07
N SER A 344 -24.17 -14.92 2.01
CA SER A 344 -24.58 -13.67 1.35
C SER A 344 -25.99 -13.78 0.75
N VAL A 345 -26.30 -14.89 0.08
CA VAL A 345 -27.64 -15.19 -0.46
C VAL A 345 -28.68 -15.27 0.65
N ARG A 346 -28.41 -16.02 1.74
CA ARG A 346 -29.33 -16.10 2.88
C ARG A 346 -29.61 -14.74 3.54
N ARG A 347 -28.62 -13.85 3.61
CA ARG A 347 -28.82 -12.48 4.12
C ARG A 347 -29.76 -11.68 3.21
N LEU A 348 -29.63 -11.82 1.89
CA LEU A 348 -30.53 -11.18 0.92
C LEU A 348 -31.95 -11.74 0.99
N GLU A 349 -32.12 -13.06 1.14
CA GLU A 349 -33.44 -13.69 1.33
C GLU A 349 -34.12 -13.19 2.61
N THR A 350 -33.35 -13.03 3.70
CA THR A 350 -33.86 -12.51 4.97
C THR A 350 -34.33 -11.06 4.84
N LEU A 351 -33.58 -10.22 4.11
CA LEU A 351 -33.98 -8.83 3.80
C LEU A 351 -35.25 -8.77 2.94
N SER A 352 -35.36 -9.65 1.95
CA SER A 352 -36.54 -9.74 1.08
C SER A 352 -37.79 -10.17 1.87
N CYS A 353 -37.66 -11.18 2.73
CA CYS A 353 -38.72 -11.59 3.65
C CYS A 353 -39.13 -10.48 4.63
N LEU A 354 -38.17 -9.72 5.18
CA LEU A 354 -38.45 -8.60 6.08
C LEU A 354 -39.21 -7.47 5.36
N HIS A 355 -38.92 -7.24 4.07
CA HIS A 355 -39.64 -6.28 3.24
C HIS A 355 -41.08 -6.73 2.98
N VAL A 356 -41.30 -8.01 2.65
CA VAL A 356 -42.65 -8.59 2.47
C VAL A 356 -43.46 -8.57 3.77
N PHE A 357 -42.82 -8.81 4.92
CA PHE A 357 -43.47 -8.75 6.24
C PHE A 357 -43.87 -7.31 6.61
N ASN A 358 -42.99 -6.32 6.37
CA ASN A 358 -43.31 -4.90 6.56
C ASN A 358 -44.42 -4.41 5.60
N LEU A 359 -44.46 -4.93 4.37
CA LEU A 359 -45.53 -4.61 3.41
C LEU A 359 -46.89 -5.15 3.89
N LYS A 360 -46.95 -6.38 4.42
CA LYS A 360 -48.17 -6.96 5.02
C LYS A 360 -48.63 -6.20 6.27
N ILE A 361 -47.72 -5.76 7.13
CA ILE A 361 -48.05 -4.96 8.33
C ILE A 361 -48.58 -3.57 7.92
N ARG A 362 -47.99 -2.90 6.92
CA ARG A 362 -48.50 -1.63 6.39
C ARG A 362 -49.89 -1.73 5.75
N ILE A 363 -50.26 -2.91 5.23
CA ILE A 363 -51.60 -3.18 4.69
C ILE A 363 -52.60 -3.48 5.82
N LEU A 364 -52.17 -4.14 6.91
CA LEU A 364 -53.02 -4.43 8.07
C LEU A 364 -53.31 -3.22 8.98
N PHE A 365 -52.45 -2.20 9.00
CA PHE A 365 -52.62 -0.99 9.83
C PHE A 365 -53.11 0.25 9.05
N LYS A 366 -53.62 0.06 7.81
CA LYS A 366 -54.45 1.06 7.13
C LYS A 366 -55.93 0.69 7.34
N ILE A 367 -56.45 1.01 8.53
CA ILE A 367 -57.86 1.36 8.78
C ILE A 367 -57.82 2.69 9.53
#